data_AF-A0A957VRB3-F1
#
_entry.id   AF-A0A957VRB3-F1
#
_cell.length_a   1.000
_cell.length_b   1.000
_cell.length_c   1.000
_cell.angle_alpha   90.00
_cell.angle_beta   90.00
_cell.angle_gamma   90.00
#
_symmetry.space_group_name_H-M   'P 1'
#
loop_
_entity.id
_entity.type
_entity.pdbx_description
1 polymer ?
#
loop_
_entity_poly.entity_id
_entity_poly.type
_entity_poly.pdbx_seq_one_letter_code
_entity_poly.pdbx_strand_id
1 'polypeptide(L)'
;KTRLAEELYRWVNQLGIAAAHTRAYDGASALAYAPIVDWLRAPALATRIDGLDTARLAELARLAPEVCPSSATLPPLQPLAENWQRTRLFEALAHTVTRSEQPLLLWLDDLQWCDHESLAWLQYLLQYAPSAPLLLLATVRDDELEAAHPLHQWEQIVRRTDQLTEIALAPLSRAESMELGRMAGHGRLSHAELTRQSRMAGGNPLFMVEM
;
A
#
# COMPACT_ATOMS: atom_id res chain seq x y z
N LYS A 1 6.43 -11.77 3.25
CA LYS A 1 5.32 -10.80 3.15
C LYS A 1 5.44 -10.01 1.84
N THR A 2 6.40 -9.09 1.74
CA THR A 2 6.67 -8.27 0.53
C THR A 2 6.76 -9.09 -0.76
N ARG A 3 7.52 -10.19 -0.80
CA ARG A 3 7.61 -11.03 -2.02
C ARG A 3 6.25 -11.57 -2.52
N LEU A 4 5.37 -12.00 -1.61
CA LEU A 4 4.03 -12.48 -2.01
C LEU A 4 3.20 -11.32 -2.57
N ALA A 5 3.28 -10.14 -1.95
CA ALA A 5 2.64 -8.93 -2.44
C ALA A 5 3.19 -8.50 -3.81
N GLU A 6 4.50 -8.61 -4.04
CA GLU A 6 5.14 -8.36 -5.33
C GLU A 6 4.65 -9.31 -6.43
N GLU A 7 4.47 -10.60 -6.13
CA GLU A 7 3.93 -11.56 -7.09
C GLU A 7 2.48 -11.19 -7.47
N LEU A 8 1.63 -10.86 -6.49
CA LEU A 8 0.29 -10.36 -6.74
C LEU A 8 0.30 -9.07 -7.58
N TYR A 9 1.16 -8.11 -7.22
CA TYR A 9 1.31 -6.86 -7.94
C TYR A 9 1.76 -7.08 -9.40
N ARG A 10 2.72 -7.99 -9.63
CA ARG A 10 3.14 -8.37 -10.99
C ARG A 10 2.01 -9.05 -11.77
N TRP A 11 1.28 -9.97 -11.15
CA TRP A 11 0.16 -10.65 -11.79
C TRP A 11 -0.96 -9.68 -12.18
N VAL A 12 -1.33 -8.76 -11.29
CA VAL A 12 -2.35 -7.70 -11.55
C VAL A 12 -1.93 -6.80 -12.71
N ASN A 13 -0.66 -6.38 -12.78
CA ASN A 13 -0.15 -5.60 -13.90
C ASN A 13 -0.18 -6.37 -15.23
N GLN A 14 0.11 -7.68 -15.22
CA GLN A 14 0.01 -8.53 -16.42
C GLN A 14 -1.42 -8.66 -16.94
N LEU A 15 -2.42 -8.56 -16.06
CA LEU A 15 -3.84 -8.51 -16.41
C LEU A 15 -4.29 -7.13 -16.92
N GLY A 16 -3.40 -6.13 -16.96
CA GLY A 16 -3.72 -4.77 -17.36
C GLY A 16 -4.55 -3.98 -16.34
N ILE A 17 -4.61 -4.45 -15.10
CA ILE A 17 -5.30 -3.77 -14.00
C ILE A 17 -4.38 -2.67 -13.45
N ALA A 18 -4.94 -1.49 -13.18
CA ALA A 18 -4.20 -0.38 -12.59
C ALA A 18 -3.72 -0.75 -11.18
N ALA A 19 -2.44 -0.55 -10.90
CA ALA A 19 -1.84 -0.86 -9.60
C ALA A 19 -0.83 0.21 -9.20
N ALA A 20 -0.83 0.59 -7.92
CA ALA A 20 0.16 1.50 -7.34
C ALA A 20 0.74 0.89 -6.05
N HIS A 21 2.05 1.05 -5.87
CA HIS A 21 2.78 0.54 -4.71
C HIS A 21 3.50 1.69 -4.00
N THR A 22 3.46 1.68 -2.68
CA THR A 22 4.28 2.51 -1.80
C THR A 22 4.69 1.69 -0.58
N ARG A 23 5.73 2.15 0.12
CA ARG A 23 6.20 1.60 1.38
C ARG A 23 6.13 2.70 2.43
N ALA A 24 5.62 2.39 3.62
CA ALA A 24 5.74 3.30 4.75
C ALA A 24 7.16 3.24 5.33
N TYR A 25 7.65 4.35 5.86
CA TYR A 25 9.03 4.47 6.33
C TYR A 25 9.06 4.88 7.80
N ASP A 26 9.89 4.20 8.59
CA ASP A 26 10.22 4.64 9.93
C ASP A 26 11.13 5.87 9.86
N GLY A 27 10.75 6.93 10.57
CA GLY A 27 11.51 8.16 10.65
C GLY A 27 10.96 9.10 11.71
N ALA A 28 11.84 9.77 12.44
CA ALA A 28 11.51 10.75 13.49
C ALA A 28 10.65 11.94 13.02
N SER A 29 10.38 12.04 11.71
CA SER A 29 9.37 12.89 11.09
C SER A 29 8.77 12.17 9.90
N ALA A 30 8.08 11.04 10.14
CA ALA A 30 7.21 10.45 9.13
C ALA A 30 6.32 11.57 8.55
N LEU A 31 6.56 11.91 7.28
CA LEU A 31 5.85 13.00 6.63
C LEU A 31 4.37 12.62 6.56
N ALA A 32 3.50 13.55 6.96
CA ALA A 32 2.07 13.32 6.88
C ALA A 32 1.68 13.00 5.44
N TYR A 33 0.85 11.97 5.27
CA TYR A 33 0.35 11.53 3.96
C TYR A 33 1.42 10.95 3.02
N ALA A 34 2.62 10.56 3.50
CA ALA A 34 3.70 10.12 2.62
C ALA A 34 3.31 8.96 1.66
N PRO A 35 2.73 7.84 2.14
CA PRO A 35 2.22 6.78 1.27
C PRO A 35 1.22 7.27 0.21
N ILE A 36 0.36 8.21 0.59
CA ILE A 36 -0.70 8.74 -0.27
C ILE A 36 -0.10 9.61 -1.37
N VAL A 37 0.88 10.45 -1.03
CA VAL A 37 1.63 11.26 -2.01
C VAL A 37 2.32 10.36 -3.03
N ASP A 38 2.93 9.26 -2.60
CA ASP A 38 3.58 8.32 -3.50
C ASP A 38 2.58 7.62 -4.43
N TRP A 39 1.40 7.23 -3.93
CA TRP A 39 0.34 6.71 -4.79
C TRP A 39 -0.17 7.73 -5.79
N LEU A 40 -0.35 9.00 -5.40
CA LEU A 40 -0.79 10.06 -6.32
C LEU A 40 0.21 10.26 -7.46
N ARG A 41 1.51 10.07 -7.21
CA ARG A 41 2.58 10.13 -8.22
C ARG A 41 2.63 8.89 -9.13
N ALA A 42 1.95 7.81 -8.76
CA ALA A 42 1.99 6.58 -9.53
C ALA A 42 1.27 6.76 -10.89
N PRO A 43 1.85 6.29 -12.01
CA PRO A 43 1.21 6.38 -13.32
C PRO A 43 -0.20 5.77 -13.38
N ALA A 44 -0.47 4.75 -12.54
CA ALA A 44 -1.78 4.12 -12.42
C ALA A 44 -2.90 5.07 -11.95
N LEU A 45 -2.56 6.16 -11.26
CA LEU A 45 -3.52 7.19 -10.85
C LEU A 45 -3.53 8.42 -11.77
N ALA A 46 -2.66 8.53 -12.77
CA ALA A 46 -2.62 9.71 -13.65
C ALA A 46 -3.97 9.93 -14.38
N THR A 47 -4.50 8.89 -15.03
CA THR A 47 -5.83 8.93 -15.65
C THR A 47 -6.94 9.14 -14.62
N ARG A 48 -6.70 8.68 -13.39
CA ARG A 48 -7.36 8.94 -12.09
C ARG A 48 -7.49 10.44 -11.76
N ILE A 49 -6.45 11.21 -12.05
CA ILE A 49 -6.34 12.61 -11.65
C ILE A 49 -6.83 13.54 -12.76
N ASP A 50 -6.56 13.21 -14.03
CA ASP A 50 -6.92 14.04 -15.19
C ASP A 50 -8.42 14.34 -15.32
N GLY A 51 -9.27 13.44 -14.82
CA GLY A 51 -10.74 13.58 -14.85
C GLY A 51 -11.35 14.28 -13.64
N LEU A 52 -10.55 14.84 -12.74
CA LEU A 52 -11.05 15.53 -11.55
C LEU A 52 -11.48 16.97 -11.85
N ASP A 53 -12.48 17.44 -11.11
CA ASP A 53 -12.83 18.86 -11.10
C ASP A 53 -11.76 19.71 -10.40
N THR A 54 -11.79 21.02 -10.62
CA THR A 54 -10.80 21.96 -10.10
C THR A 54 -10.78 22.05 -8.57
N ALA A 55 -11.91 21.78 -7.90
CA ALA A 55 -11.97 21.79 -6.44
C ALA A 55 -11.21 20.60 -5.85
N ARG A 56 -11.39 19.39 -6.40
CA ARG A 56 -10.67 18.18 -5.99
C ARG A 56 -9.19 18.25 -6.36
N LEU A 57 -8.87 18.75 -7.56
CA LEU A 57 -7.47 18.99 -7.96
C LEU A 57 -6.77 19.95 -7.00
N ALA A 58 -7.44 20.99 -6.51
CA ALA A 58 -6.87 21.90 -5.53
C ALA A 58 -6.51 21.20 -4.22
N GLU A 59 -7.34 20.26 -3.75
CA GLU A 59 -7.03 19.49 -2.55
C GLU A 59 -5.83 18.56 -2.79
N LEU A 60 -5.73 17.91 -3.96
CA LEU A 60 -4.55 17.08 -4.30
C LEU A 60 -3.26 17.92 -4.38
N ALA A 61 -3.34 19.12 -4.93
CA ALA A 61 -2.20 20.03 -5.08
C ALA A 61 -1.55 20.44 -3.75
N ARG A 62 -2.26 20.28 -2.63
CA ARG A 62 -1.72 20.51 -1.28
C ARG A 62 -0.64 19.51 -0.90
N LEU A 63 -0.78 18.27 -1.38
CA LEU A 63 0.08 17.15 -1.03
C LEU A 63 1.09 16.85 -2.15
N ALA A 64 0.65 16.95 -3.41
CA ALA A 64 1.44 16.63 -4.59
C ALA A 64 1.13 17.62 -5.72
N PRO A 65 1.59 18.88 -5.66
CA PRO A 65 1.31 19.87 -6.71
C PRO A 65 1.75 19.44 -8.11
N GLU A 66 2.80 18.62 -8.21
CA GLU A 66 3.35 18.09 -9.44
C GLU A 66 2.46 17.10 -10.19
N VAL A 67 1.44 16.52 -9.55
CA VAL A 67 0.50 15.60 -10.21
C VAL A 67 -0.63 16.34 -10.92
N CYS A 68 -0.78 17.64 -10.67
CA CYS A 68 -1.82 18.45 -11.29
C CYS A 68 -1.43 18.80 -12.74
N PRO A 69 -2.38 18.75 -13.70
CA PRO A 69 -2.11 19.17 -15.07
C PRO A 69 -1.59 20.61 -15.12
N SER A 70 -0.54 20.88 -15.90
CA SER A 70 0.03 22.24 -15.99
C SER A 70 -0.95 23.29 -16.52
N SER A 71 -2.02 22.87 -17.18
CA SER A 71 -3.12 23.73 -17.67
C SER A 71 -4.19 24.01 -16.62
N ALA A 72 -4.16 23.36 -15.46
CA ALA A 72 -5.18 23.51 -14.42
C ALA A 72 -5.07 24.90 -13.77
N THR A 73 -6.18 25.64 -13.76
CA THR A 73 -6.29 26.87 -12.98
C THR A 73 -6.96 26.53 -11.65
N LEU A 74 -6.17 26.49 -10.58
CA LEU A 74 -6.63 26.07 -9.25
C LEU A 74 -7.03 27.28 -8.39
N PRO A 75 -8.08 27.16 -7.55
CA PRO A 75 -8.36 28.15 -6.52
C PRO A 75 -7.19 28.26 -5.52
N PRO A 76 -7.04 29.41 -4.84
CA PRO A 76 -5.99 29.59 -3.83
C PRO A 76 -6.15 28.58 -2.69
N LEU A 77 -5.04 27.93 -2.34
CA LEU A 77 -5.00 26.96 -1.25
C LEU A 77 -5.14 27.68 0.10
N GLN A 78 -6.19 27.35 0.85
CA GLN A 78 -6.40 27.84 2.21
C GLN A 78 -5.73 26.90 3.22
N PRO A 79 -5.13 27.37 4.34
CA PRO A 79 -4.59 26.48 5.37
C PRO A 79 -5.62 25.45 5.85
N LEU A 80 -5.18 24.23 6.18
CA LEU A 80 -6.01 23.20 6.81
C LEU A 80 -6.19 23.53 8.30
N ALA A 81 -7.00 24.55 8.61
CA ALA A 81 -7.25 25.03 9.96
C ALA A 81 -8.51 24.42 10.58
N GLU A 82 -9.48 24.06 9.73
CA GLU A 82 -10.81 23.63 10.15
C GLU A 82 -11.09 22.17 9.74
N ASN A 83 -11.84 21.44 10.57
CA ASN A 83 -12.14 20.02 10.35
C ASN A 83 -12.84 19.73 9.01
N TRP A 84 -13.67 20.65 8.52
CA TRP A 84 -14.35 20.48 7.23
C TRP A 84 -13.35 20.55 6.05
N GLN A 85 -12.25 21.28 6.19
CA GLN A 85 -11.20 21.35 5.16
C GLN A 85 -10.44 20.02 5.09
N ARG A 86 -10.15 19.41 6.25
CA ARG A 86 -9.59 18.05 6.32
C ARG A 86 -10.54 17.02 5.69
N THR A 87 -11.84 17.17 5.93
CA THR A 87 -12.86 16.30 5.34
C THR A 87 -12.87 16.41 3.81
N ARG A 88 -12.73 17.62 3.25
CA ARG A 88 -12.60 17.83 1.79
C ARG A 88 -11.37 17.17 1.20
N LEU A 89 -10.22 17.28 1.88
CA LEU A 89 -9.00 16.59 1.47
C LEU A 89 -9.22 15.07 1.43
N PHE A 90 -9.80 14.51 2.49
CA PHE A 90 -10.08 13.08 2.59
C PHE A 90 -11.03 12.61 1.48
N GLU A 91 -12.10 13.37 1.24
CA GLU A 91 -13.05 13.11 0.15
C GLU A 91 -12.37 13.18 -1.22
N ALA A 92 -11.54 14.19 -1.49
CA ALA A 92 -10.86 14.35 -2.76
C ALA A 92 -9.90 13.17 -3.04
N LEU A 93 -9.14 12.76 -2.02
CA LEU A 93 -8.25 11.59 -2.09
C LEU A 93 -9.04 10.30 -2.31
N ALA A 94 -10.10 10.07 -1.52
CA ALA A 94 -10.91 8.85 -1.62
C ALA A 94 -11.64 8.77 -2.96
N HIS A 95 -12.22 9.88 -3.43
CA HIS A 95 -12.85 9.98 -4.73
C HIS A 95 -11.85 9.66 -5.86
N THR A 96 -10.62 10.16 -5.79
CA THR A 96 -9.59 9.91 -6.82
C THR A 96 -9.37 8.41 -7.06
N VAL A 97 -9.29 7.62 -5.98
CA VAL A 97 -9.04 6.18 -6.07
C VAL A 97 -10.31 5.35 -6.31
N THR A 98 -11.50 5.89 -6.06
CA THR A 98 -12.79 5.15 -6.17
C THR A 98 -13.65 5.54 -7.38
N ARG A 99 -13.37 6.66 -8.07
CA ARG A 99 -14.26 7.21 -9.12
C ARG A 99 -14.38 6.42 -10.43
N SER A 100 -13.69 5.29 -10.58
CA SER A 100 -13.69 4.50 -11.81
C SER A 100 -14.20 3.10 -11.51
N GLU A 101 -15.04 2.59 -12.41
CA GLU A 101 -15.52 1.21 -12.42
C GLU A 101 -14.41 0.20 -12.76
N GLN A 102 -13.24 0.67 -13.20
CA GLN A 102 -12.09 -0.21 -13.42
C GLN A 102 -11.40 -0.57 -12.09
N PRO A 103 -11.00 -1.83 -11.91
CA PRO A 103 -10.32 -2.27 -10.70
C PRO A 103 -9.01 -1.52 -10.46
N LEU A 104 -8.71 -1.27 -9.19
CA LEU A 104 -7.47 -0.66 -8.72
C LEU A 104 -6.87 -1.48 -7.58
N LEU A 105 -5.58 -1.79 -7.66
CA LEU A 105 -4.79 -2.29 -6.54
C LEU A 105 -3.97 -1.14 -5.94
N LEU A 106 -4.17 -0.85 -4.66
CA LEU A 106 -3.26 -0.03 -3.86
C LEU A 106 -2.50 -0.95 -2.92
N TRP A 107 -1.18 -1.00 -3.06
CA TRP A 107 -0.31 -1.77 -2.18
C TRP A 107 0.50 -0.84 -1.27
N LEU A 108 0.38 -1.05 0.04
CA LEU A 108 1.14 -0.42 1.11
C LEU A 108 2.03 -1.45 1.82
N ASP A 109 3.34 -1.38 1.60
CA ASP A 109 4.33 -2.19 2.31
C ASP A 109 4.68 -1.57 3.67
N ASP A 110 5.00 -2.41 4.66
CA ASP A 110 5.37 -2.01 6.03
C ASP A 110 4.36 -1.07 6.76
N LEU A 111 3.06 -1.42 6.77
CA LEU A 111 1.97 -0.64 7.38
C LEU A 111 2.24 -0.18 8.83
N GLN A 112 3.05 -0.92 9.60
CA GLN A 112 3.43 -0.55 10.96
C GLN A 112 4.15 0.82 11.04
N TRP A 113 4.80 1.26 9.98
CA TRP A 113 5.48 2.57 9.94
C TRP A 113 4.64 3.68 9.30
N CYS A 114 3.36 3.43 9.04
CA CYS A 114 2.48 4.40 8.39
C CYS A 114 2.17 5.58 9.33
N ASP A 115 2.20 6.80 8.80
CA ASP A 115 1.90 7.99 9.57
C ASP A 115 0.40 8.04 9.97
N HIS A 116 0.12 8.75 11.07
CA HIS A 116 -1.23 8.83 11.63
C HIS A 116 -2.26 9.39 10.65
N GLU A 117 -1.86 10.38 9.84
CA GLU A 117 -2.75 11.03 8.90
C GLU A 117 -3.12 10.10 7.74
N SER A 118 -2.16 9.32 7.23
CA SER A 118 -2.41 8.26 6.26
C SER A 118 -3.31 7.16 6.81
N LEU A 119 -3.07 6.67 8.03
CA LEU A 119 -3.93 5.67 8.68
C LEU A 119 -5.38 6.17 8.83
N ALA A 120 -5.55 7.42 9.25
CA ALA A 120 -6.87 8.05 9.36
C ALA A 120 -7.58 8.14 8.00
N TRP A 121 -6.85 8.47 6.93
CA TRP A 121 -7.41 8.48 5.58
C TRP A 121 -7.77 7.08 5.09
N LEU A 122 -6.93 6.06 5.32
CA LEU A 122 -7.24 4.68 4.95
C LEU A 122 -8.52 4.19 5.66
N GLN A 123 -8.69 4.53 6.93
CA GLN A 123 -9.92 4.23 7.66
C GLN A 123 -11.15 4.92 7.04
N TYR A 124 -11.01 6.18 6.62
CA TYR A 124 -12.06 6.92 5.93
C TYR A 124 -12.41 6.28 4.57
N LEU A 125 -11.39 5.92 3.79
CA LEU A 125 -11.52 5.32 2.46
C LEU A 125 -12.37 4.04 2.48
N LEU A 126 -12.17 3.17 3.48
CA LEU A 126 -12.92 1.92 3.64
C LEU A 126 -14.43 2.12 3.89
N GLN A 127 -14.83 3.32 4.33
CA GLN A 127 -16.23 3.69 4.57
C GLN A 127 -16.80 4.52 3.42
N TYR A 128 -15.94 5.19 2.65
CA TYR A 128 -16.34 6.14 1.61
C TYR A 128 -17.08 5.49 0.44
N ALA A 129 -16.55 4.37 -0.08
CA ALA A 129 -17.14 3.65 -1.20
C ALA A 129 -16.91 2.14 -1.07
N PRO A 130 -17.66 1.43 -0.20
CA PRO A 130 -17.43 0.02 0.12
C PRO A 130 -17.65 -0.93 -1.07
N SER A 131 -18.35 -0.47 -2.12
CA SER A 131 -18.58 -1.24 -3.34
C SER A 131 -17.64 -0.87 -4.49
N ALA A 132 -16.71 0.07 -4.28
CA ALA A 132 -15.76 0.43 -5.33
C ALA A 132 -14.86 -0.78 -5.65
N PRO A 133 -14.46 -0.97 -6.92
CA PRO A 133 -13.56 -2.05 -7.32
C PRO A 133 -12.12 -1.71 -6.90
N LEU A 134 -11.87 -1.65 -5.60
CA LEU A 134 -10.60 -1.25 -4.99
C LEU A 134 -10.12 -2.35 -4.05
N LEU A 135 -8.89 -2.85 -4.29
CA LEU A 135 -8.19 -3.73 -3.36
C LEU A 135 -7.07 -2.94 -2.69
N LEU A 136 -7.17 -2.77 -1.37
CA LEU A 136 -6.07 -2.29 -0.53
C LEU A 136 -5.31 -3.52 -0.01
N LEU A 137 -4.10 -3.72 -0.50
CA LEU A 137 -3.16 -4.70 0.02
C LEU A 137 -2.22 -4.00 0.99
N ALA A 138 -2.15 -4.48 2.22
CA ALA A 138 -1.17 -4.01 3.19
C ALA A 138 -0.35 -5.17 3.73
N THR A 139 0.93 -4.93 4.01
CA THR A 139 1.76 -5.88 4.75
C THR A 139 2.15 -5.28 6.09
N VAL A 140 2.14 -6.09 7.15
CA VAL A 140 2.49 -5.67 8.50
C VAL A 140 3.49 -6.64 9.14
N ARG A 141 4.35 -6.13 10.02
CA ARG A 141 5.27 -6.94 10.83
C ARG A 141 4.81 -6.97 12.28
N ASP A 142 4.19 -8.07 12.68
CA ASP A 142 3.67 -8.26 14.04
C ASP A 142 4.76 -8.13 15.12
N ASP A 143 6.00 -8.47 14.80
CA ASP A 143 7.17 -8.39 15.69
C ASP A 143 7.64 -6.95 15.97
N GLU A 144 7.18 -5.98 15.18
CA GLU A 144 7.47 -4.55 15.37
C GLU A 144 6.29 -3.78 16.01
N LEU A 145 5.20 -4.47 16.38
CA LEU A 145 4.03 -3.87 17.02
C LEU A 145 4.12 -3.99 18.54
N GLU A 146 4.58 -2.92 19.20
CA GLU A 146 4.48 -2.82 20.66
C GLU A 146 3.01 -2.74 21.10
N ALA A 147 2.71 -3.11 22.36
CA ALA A 147 1.33 -3.19 22.86
C ALA A 147 0.52 -1.88 22.74
N ALA A 148 1.18 -0.71 22.73
CA ALA A 148 0.56 0.60 22.60
C ALA A 148 0.55 1.13 21.15
N HIS A 149 0.91 0.29 20.16
CA HIS A 149 1.07 0.73 18.78
C HIS A 149 -0.28 1.21 18.18
N PRO A 150 -0.34 2.40 17.53
CA PRO A 150 -1.57 2.96 16.97
C PRO A 150 -2.30 2.03 15.99
N LEU A 151 -1.54 1.16 15.31
CA LEU A 151 -2.08 0.21 14.35
C LEU A 151 -3.09 -0.76 14.99
N HIS A 152 -2.94 -1.13 16.27
CA HIS A 152 -3.91 -2.01 16.94
C HIS A 152 -5.31 -1.38 17.00
N GLN A 153 -5.40 -0.08 17.25
CA GLN A 153 -6.69 0.62 17.24
C GLN A 153 -7.27 0.67 15.82
N TRP A 154 -6.43 0.95 14.83
CA TRP A 154 -6.83 0.98 13.43
C TRP A 154 -7.35 -0.40 12.97
N GLU A 155 -6.63 -1.48 13.27
CA GLU A 155 -7.03 -2.86 12.97
C GLU A 155 -8.38 -3.21 13.60
N GLN A 156 -8.61 -2.84 14.87
CA GLN A 156 -9.90 -3.07 15.52
C GLN A 156 -11.05 -2.37 14.82
N ILE A 157 -10.82 -1.18 14.27
CA ILE A 157 -11.84 -0.44 13.52
C ILE A 157 -12.08 -1.11 12.16
N VAL A 158 -11.01 -1.46 11.45
CA VAL A 158 -11.10 -2.10 10.13
C VAL A 158 -11.72 -3.49 10.20
N ARG A 159 -11.46 -4.26 11.25
CA ARG A 159 -12.14 -5.55 11.49
C ARG A 159 -13.65 -5.44 11.58
N ARG A 160 -14.19 -4.28 11.99
CA ARG A 160 -15.65 -4.06 12.11
C ARG A 160 -16.32 -3.71 10.78
N THR A 161 -15.55 -3.48 9.71
CA THR A 161 -16.12 -3.14 8.41
C THR A 161 -16.50 -4.38 7.59
N ASP A 162 -16.19 -5.59 8.08
CA ASP A 162 -16.33 -6.87 7.37
C ASP A 162 -15.64 -6.91 5.99
N GLN A 163 -14.72 -5.98 5.71
CA GLN A 163 -13.95 -5.88 4.46
C GLN A 163 -12.49 -6.32 4.61
N LEU A 164 -12.10 -6.81 5.81
CA LEU A 164 -10.73 -7.21 6.10
C LEU A 164 -10.52 -8.71 5.89
N THR A 165 -9.56 -9.07 5.05
CA THR A 165 -9.03 -10.44 4.96
C THR A 165 -7.59 -10.46 5.42
N GLU A 166 -7.30 -11.26 6.44
CA GLU A 166 -5.94 -11.42 6.97
C GLU A 166 -5.33 -12.74 6.54
N ILE A 167 -4.09 -12.68 6.06
CA ILE A 167 -3.31 -13.85 5.66
C ILE A 167 -2.07 -13.89 6.55
N ALA A 168 -2.13 -14.70 7.60
CA ALA A 168 -0.99 -14.97 8.45
C ALA A 168 0.07 -15.77 7.67
N LEU A 169 1.25 -15.20 7.49
CA LEU A 169 2.35 -15.84 6.79
C LEU A 169 3.34 -16.45 7.79
N ALA A 170 3.27 -17.77 7.95
CA ALA A 170 4.27 -18.52 8.71
C ALA A 170 5.60 -18.59 7.94
N PRO A 171 6.74 -18.79 8.63
CA PRO A 171 8.00 -19.14 7.98
C PRO A 171 7.81 -20.36 7.08
N LEU A 172 8.45 -20.36 5.90
CA LEU A 172 8.41 -21.48 4.98
C LEU A 172 8.97 -22.73 5.66
N SER A 173 8.28 -23.86 5.48
CA SER A 173 8.86 -25.15 5.82
C SER A 173 10.12 -25.40 5.00
N ARG A 174 10.92 -26.38 5.43
CA ARG A 174 12.12 -26.79 4.69
C ARG A 174 11.78 -27.23 3.26
N ALA A 175 10.67 -27.93 3.06
CA ALA A 175 10.24 -28.39 1.74
C ALA A 175 9.86 -27.20 0.83
N GLU A 176 9.08 -26.25 1.35
CA GLU A 176 8.69 -25.05 0.60
C GLU A 176 9.88 -24.13 0.32
N SER A 177 10.82 -24.01 1.26
CA SER A 177 12.07 -23.26 1.06
C SER A 177 12.89 -23.85 -0.09
N MET A 178 13.00 -25.18 -0.14
CA MET A 178 13.71 -25.88 -1.23
C MET A 178 13.02 -25.71 -2.58
N GLU A 179 11.69 -25.75 -2.61
CA GLU A 179 10.91 -25.54 -3.83
C GLU A 179 11.07 -24.09 -4.33
N LEU A 180 10.97 -23.11 -3.43
CA LEU A 180 11.21 -21.71 -3.75
C LEU A 180 12.62 -21.48 -4.32
N GLY A 181 13.65 -22.10 -3.72
CA GLY A 181 15.02 -22.02 -4.23
C GLY A 181 15.15 -22.58 -5.66
N ARG A 182 14.49 -23.70 -5.96
CA ARG A 182 14.46 -24.27 -7.32
C ARG A 182 13.80 -23.32 -8.32
N MET A 183 12.65 -22.76 -7.97
CA MET A 183 11.90 -21.82 -8.82
C MET A 183 12.66 -20.51 -9.05
N ALA A 184 13.42 -20.04 -8.07
CA ALA A 184 14.19 -18.80 -8.14
C ALA A 184 15.46 -18.88 -9.02
N GLY A 185 15.71 -20.01 -9.69
CA GLY A 185 16.85 -20.18 -10.59
C GLY A 185 18.06 -20.87 -9.95
N HIS A 186 17.97 -21.28 -8.67
CA HIS A 186 19.00 -22.12 -8.03
C HIS A 186 18.90 -23.60 -8.44
N GLY A 187 18.26 -23.92 -9.56
CA GLY A 187 18.13 -25.28 -10.09
C GLY A 187 19.47 -25.97 -10.42
N ARG A 188 20.59 -25.24 -10.41
CA ARG A 188 21.96 -25.78 -10.55
C ARG A 188 22.61 -26.16 -9.22
N LEU A 189 22.04 -25.77 -8.08
CA LEU A 189 22.55 -26.15 -6.76
C LEU A 189 22.20 -27.61 -6.47
N SER A 190 23.16 -28.32 -5.89
CA SER A 190 22.95 -29.67 -5.36
C SER A 190 21.93 -29.66 -4.21
N HIS A 191 21.31 -30.80 -3.96
CA HIS A 191 20.37 -30.95 -2.84
C HIS A 191 20.99 -30.62 -1.47
N ALA A 192 22.31 -30.84 -1.32
CA ALA A 192 23.05 -30.50 -0.11
C ALA A 192 23.19 -28.98 0.08
N GLU A 193 23.44 -28.24 -1.00
CA GLU A 193 23.53 -26.78 -1.00
C GLU A 193 22.17 -26.13 -0.70
N LEU A 194 21.10 -26.60 -1.34
CA LEU A 194 19.72 -26.14 -1.05
C LEU A 194 19.30 -26.43 0.39
N THR A 195 19.67 -27.58 0.94
CA THR A 195 19.43 -27.92 2.35
C THR A 195 20.20 -27.00 3.30
N ARG A 196 21.43 -26.62 2.94
CA ARG A 196 22.24 -25.68 3.74
C ARG A 196 21.64 -24.28 3.68
N GLN A 197 21.28 -23.79 2.50
CA GLN A 197 20.61 -22.50 2.33
C GLN A 197 19.28 -22.44 3.08
N SER A 198 18.43 -23.47 2.97
CA SER A 198 17.15 -23.53 3.72
C SER A 198 17.34 -23.46 5.23
N ARG A 199 18.36 -24.12 5.78
CA ARG A 199 18.70 -24.00 7.20
C ARG A 199 19.19 -22.61 7.57
N MET A 200 20.00 -21.97 6.73
CA MET A 200 20.50 -20.61 6.98
C MET A 200 19.41 -19.55 6.85
N ALA A 201 18.48 -19.72 5.91
CA ALA A 201 17.37 -18.80 5.68
C ALA A 201 16.27 -18.91 6.75
N GLY A 202 16.21 -19.99 7.52
CA GLY A 202 15.25 -20.15 8.62
C GLY A 202 13.78 -20.08 8.18
N GLY A 203 13.48 -20.44 6.92
CA GLY A 203 12.13 -20.31 6.35
C GLY A 203 11.79 -18.90 5.84
N ASN A 204 12.73 -17.96 5.82
CA ASN A 204 12.52 -16.63 5.25
C ASN A 204 12.69 -16.67 3.72
N PRO A 205 11.64 -16.33 2.93
CA PRO A 205 11.71 -16.34 1.47
C PRO A 205 12.75 -15.39 0.86
N LEU A 206 13.06 -14.27 1.53
CA LEU A 206 14.01 -13.27 1.02
C LEU A 206 15.43 -13.85 0.97
N PHE A 207 15.89 -14.38 2.10
CA PHE A 207 17.21 -15.01 2.21
C PHE A 207 17.36 -16.23 1.30
N MET A 208 16.27 -16.94 1.00
CA MET A 208 16.30 -18.08 0.08
C MET A 208 16.57 -17.72 -1.38
N VAL A 209 16.31 -16.47 -1.79
CA VAL A 209 16.49 -16.04 -3.19
C VAL A 209 17.69 -15.12 -3.38
N GLU A 210 18.13 -14.43 -2.33
CA GLU A 210 19.30 -13.54 -2.39
C GLU A 210 20.66 -14.27 -2.23
N MET A 211 20.66 -15.53 -1.77
CA MET A 211 21.88 -16.35 -1.58
C MET A 211 22.22 -17.22 -2.79
#